data_AF-A0A8T4MZW9-F1
#
_entry.id   AF-A0A8T4MZW9-F1
#
_cell.length_a   1.000
_cell.length_b   1.000
_cell.length_c   1.000
_cell.angle_alpha   90.00
_cell.angle_beta   90.00
_cell.angle_gamma   90.00
#
_symmetry.space_group_name_H-M   'P 1'
#
loop_
_entity.id
_entity.type
_entity.pdbx_description
1 polymer ?
#
loop_
_entity_poly.entity_id
_entity_poly.type
_entity_poly.pdbx_seq_one_letter_code
_entity_poly.pdbx_strand_id
1 'polypeptide(L)' 'MAENTGFSLPSGFGGLVNYKEEYASKFMLKPTHVIAFIILIVVFRVGLGFFLG' A
#
# COMPACT_ATOMS: atom_id res chain seq x y z
N MET A 1 -16.08 23.32 23.91
CA MET A 1 -14.83 23.38 23.12
C MET A 1 -14.82 22.17 22.22
N ALA A 2 -15.21 22.32 20.95
CA ALA A 2 -15.21 21.26 19.95
C ALA A 2 -14.26 21.71 18.84
N GLU A 3 -13.10 21.06 18.74
CA GLU A 3 -12.17 21.26 17.65
C GLU A 3 -11.42 19.95 17.39
N ASN A 4 -11.37 19.57 16.11
CA ASN A 4 -10.49 18.58 15.48
C ASN A 4 -11.07 17.18 15.18
N THR A 5 -11.29 17.01 13.86
CA THR A 5 -11.15 15.78 13.07
C THR A 5 -12.22 14.67 13.21
N GLY A 6 -13.35 14.89 12.53
CA GLY A 6 -13.78 14.08 11.38
C GLY A 6 -14.13 12.59 11.48
N PHE A 7 -13.84 11.86 12.57
CA PHE A 7 -14.31 10.48 12.70
C PHE A 7 -14.32 9.98 14.15
N SER A 8 -15.41 10.24 14.86
CA SER A 8 -15.71 9.64 16.16
C SER A 8 -16.35 8.26 15.94
N LEU A 9 -15.51 7.22 15.87
CA LEU A 9 -16.00 5.84 15.95
C LEU A 9 -16.61 5.60 17.34
N PRO A 10 -17.87 5.16 17.44
CA PRO A 10 -18.48 4.85 18.73
C PRO A 10 -17.69 3.72 19.40
N SER A 11 -17.18 3.99 20.60
CA SER A 11 -16.39 3.09 21.45
C SER A 11 -17.20 1.91 22.03
N GLY A 12 -18.24 1.45 21.33
CA GLY A 12 -19.31 0.64 21.91
C GLY A 12 -19.20 -0.87 21.71
N PHE A 13 -18.41 -1.38 20.76
CA PHE A 13 -18.42 -2.83 20.45
C PHE A 13 -17.09 -3.37 19.90
N GLY A 14 -15.97 -2.91 20.47
CA GLY A 14 -14.64 -3.35 20.05
C GLY A 14 -13.50 -2.52 20.66
N GLY A 15 -13.69 -2.03 21.89
CA GLY A 15 -12.88 -1.02 22.58
C GLY A 15 -11.43 -1.38 22.91
N LEU A 16 -10.84 -2.37 22.22
CA LEU A 16 -9.43 -2.73 22.27
C LEU A 16 -8.86 -3.14 20.89
N VAL A 17 -9.66 -3.11 19.81
CA VAL A 17 -9.12 -3.33 18.47
C VAL A 17 -8.45 -2.03 18.04
N ASN A 18 -7.17 -1.93 18.39
CA ASN A 18 -6.30 -0.88 17.89
C ASN A 18 -6.09 -1.10 16.39
N TYR A 19 -6.96 -0.52 15.55
CA TYR A 19 -6.71 -0.39 14.10
C TYR A 19 -5.41 0.36 13.78
N LYS A 20 -4.82 1.00 14.81
CA LYS A 20 -3.52 1.67 14.78
C LYS A 20 -2.33 0.71 14.85
N GLU A 21 -2.57 -0.55 15.22
CA GLU A 21 -1.63 -1.63 14.99
C GLU A 21 -1.77 -2.02 13.51
N GLU A 22 -1.46 -1.08 12.61
CA GLU A 22 -1.07 -1.45 11.25
C GLU A 22 -0.02 -2.52 11.43
N TYR A 23 -0.32 -3.74 10.95
CA TYR A 23 0.57 -4.89 11.00
C TYR A 23 1.99 -4.37 10.78
N ALA A 24 2.89 -4.59 11.73
CA ALA A 24 4.31 -4.26 11.59
C ALA A 24 4.88 -5.21 10.51
N SER A 25 4.43 -5.02 9.28
CA SER A 25 4.86 -5.77 8.14
C SER A 25 6.31 -5.39 7.99
N LYS A 26 7.20 -6.32 8.35
CA LYS A 26 8.62 -6.22 8.02
C LYS A 26 8.82 -5.99 6.51
N PHE A 27 7.78 -6.27 5.71
CA PHE A 27 7.71 -6.09 4.28
C PHE A 27 6.61 -5.08 3.90
N MET A 28 6.82 -3.81 4.25
CA MET A 28 6.03 -2.71 3.66
C MET A 28 6.52 -2.49 2.23
N LEU A 29 5.82 -3.06 1.25
CA LEU A 29 6.06 -2.75 -0.15
C LEU A 29 5.73 -1.27 -0.39
N LYS A 30 6.78 -0.44 -0.39
CA LYS A 30 6.62 0.97 -0.76
C LYS A 30 6.07 1.06 -2.18
N PRO A 31 5.21 2.04 -2.50
CA PRO A 31 4.70 2.26 -3.86
C PRO A 31 5.80 2.29 -4.92
N THR A 32 7.00 2.75 -4.55
CA THR A 32 8.21 2.74 -5.39
C THR A 32 8.55 1.35 -5.94
N HIS A 33 8.40 0.28 -5.15
CA HIS A 33 8.68 -1.09 -5.61
C HIS A 33 7.68 -1.54 -6.68
N VAL A 34 6.41 -1.15 -6.53
CA VAL A 34 5.36 -1.46 -7.51
C VAL A 34 5.66 -0.76 -8.84
N ILE A 35 6.04 0.51 -8.79
CA ILE A 35 6.39 1.29 -9.99
C ILE A 35 7.62 0.69 -10.70
N ALA A 36 8.66 0.35 -9.94
CA ALA A 36 9.87 -0.28 -10.50
C ALA A 36 9.57 -1.63 -11.16
N PHE A 37 8.69 -2.43 -10.55
CA PHE A 37 8.29 -3.73 -11.11
C PHE A 37 7.51 -3.59 -12.42
N ILE A 38 6.62 -2.60 -12.52
CA ILE A 38 5.89 -2.29 -13.75
C ILE A 38 6.86 -1.92 -14.86
N ILE A 39 7.82 -1.04 -14.59
CA ILE A 39 8.84 -0.62 -15.57
C ILE A 39 9.65 -1.83 -16.05
N LEU A 40 10.05 -2.72 -15.15
CA LEU A 40 10.79 -3.93 -15.48
C LEU A 40 10.00 -4.82 -16.46
N ILE A 41 8.71 -5.05 -16.21
CA ILE A 41 7.85 -5.85 -17.09
C ILE A 41 7.77 -5.21 -18.48
N VAL A 42 7.59 -3.89 -18.55
CA VAL A 42 7.51 -3.17 -19.84
C VAL A 42 8.81 -3.31 -20.62
N VAL A 43 9.96 -3.09 -19.98
CA VAL A 43 11.28 -3.24 -20.60
C VAL A 43 11.50 -4.68 -21.06
N PHE A 44 11.13 -5.67 -20.23
CA PHE A 44 11.24 -7.08 -20.58
C PHE A 44 10.39 -7.42 -21.79
N ARG A 45 9.13 -6.99 -21.83
CA ARG A 45 8.23 -7.21 -22.96
C ARG A 45 8.76 -6.55 -24.25
N VAL A 46 9.24 -5.32 -24.17
CA VAL A 46 9.80 -4.60 -25.33
C VAL A 46 11.10 -5.27 -25.80
N GLY A 47 11.98 -5.64 -24.88
CA GLY A 47 13.22 -6.36 -25.19
C GLY A 47 12.95 -7.71 -25.85
N LEU A 48 11.98 -8.48 -25.34
CA LEU A 48 11.56 -9.73 -25.97
C LEU A 48 10.98 -9.49 -27.37
N GLY A 49 10.11 -8.49 -27.52
CA GLY A 49 9.52 -8.15 -28.81
C GLY A 49 10.53 -7.64 -29.84
N PHE A 50 11.61 -6.98 -29.40
CA PHE A 50 12.70 -6.56 -30.26
C PHE A 50 13.65 -7.70 -30.63
N PHE A 51 13.80 -8.70 -29.76
CA PHE A 51 14.71 -9.83 -29.98
C PHE A 51 14.07 -11.00 -30.74
N LEU A 52 12.76 -11.23 -30.54
CA LEU A 52 12.00 -12.33 -31.15
C LEU A 52 11.06 -11.89 -32.28
N GLY A 53 10.89 -10.58 -32.50
CA GLY A 53 10.15 -10.01 -33.63
C GLY A 53 11.08 -9.58 -34.74
#